data_AF-A0A7V0QI50-F1
#
_entry.id   AF-A0A7V0QI50-F1
#
_cell.length_a   1.000
_cell.length_b   1.000
_cell.length_c   1.000
_cell.angle_alpha   90.00
_cell.angle_beta   90.00
_cell.angle_gamma   90.00
#
_symmetry.space_group_name_H-M   'P 1'
#
loop_
_entity.id
_entity.type
_entity.pdbx_description
1 polymer ?
#
loop_
_entity_poly.entity_id
_entity_poly.type
_entity_poly.pdbx_seq_one_letter_code
_entity_poly.pdbx_strand_id
1 'polypeptide(L)' 'AIFLAIWCIVIVGSLDNFLRPFLMKGEAQMSPFFVFLAIIGGIQVFGLIGIIYGPLILGICAVFIYLYQVEYAEMLGDED' A
#
# COMPACT_ATOMS: atom_id res chain seq x y z
N ALA A 1 -31.94 -3.54 18.06
CA ALA A 1 -31.15 -3.95 16.87
C ALA A 1 -30.88 -2.77 15.92
N ILE A 2 -31.91 -2.04 15.47
CA ILE A 2 -31.77 -0.97 14.46
C ILE A 2 -30.87 0.19 14.91
N PHE A 3 -30.98 0.62 16.17
CA PHE A 3 -30.12 1.68 16.74
C PHE A 3 -28.63 1.30 16.72
N LEU A 4 -28.30 0.07 17.14
CA LEU A 4 -26.93 -0.46 17.12
C LEU A 4 -26.39 -0.59 15.68
N ALA A 5 -27.24 -0.99 14.73
CA ALA A 5 -26.86 -1.09 13.32
C ALA A 5 -26.52 0.29 12.72
N ILE A 6 -27.34 1.30 12.99
CA ILE A 6 -27.07 2.68 12.53
C ILE A 6 -25.80 3.22 13.19
N TRP A 7 -25.58 2.97 14.48
CA TRP A 7 -24.38 3.40 15.18
C TRP A 7 -23.10 2.78 14.60
N CYS A 8 -23.10 1.47 14.33
CA CYS A 8 -21.96 0.82 13.68
C CYS A 8 -21.72 1.35 12.26
N ILE A 9 -22.76 1.55 11.45
CA ILE A 9 -22.57 2.03 10.08
C ILE A 9 -22.08 3.48 10.05
N VAL A 10 -22.66 4.35 10.88
CA VAL A 10 -22.39 5.79 10.83
C VAL A 10 -21.13 6.15 11.57
N ILE A 11 -20.93 5.66 12.80
CA ILE A 11 -19.78 6.04 13.62
C ILE A 11 -18.59 5.16 13.28
N VAL A 12 -18.73 3.84 13.42
CA VAL A 12 -17.62 2.89 13.18
C VAL A 12 -17.25 2.87 11.70
N GLY A 13 -18.23 2.81 10.80
CA GLY A 13 -17.99 2.88 9.36
C GLY A 13 -17.33 4.19 8.91
N SER A 14 -17.71 5.34 9.47
CA SER A 14 -17.02 6.60 9.14
C SER A 14 -15.62 6.67 9.72
N LEU A 15 -15.40 6.15 10.93
CA LEU A 15 -14.06 6.05 11.53
C LEU A 15 -13.16 5.17 10.66
N ASP A 16 -13.61 3.97 10.30
CA ASP A 16 -12.82 3.05 9.47
C ASP A 16 -12.60 3.57 8.05
N ASN A 17 -13.57 4.30 7.48
CA ASN A 17 -13.47 4.85 6.13
C ASN A 17 -12.71 6.18 6.06
N PHE A 18 -12.50 6.89 7.18
CA PHE A 18 -11.76 8.16 7.22
C PHE A 18 -10.36 8.02 7.83
N LEU A 19 -10.20 7.28 8.93
CA LEU A 19 -8.89 7.05 9.53
C LEU A 19 -7.98 6.28 8.58
N ARG A 20 -8.50 5.30 7.85
CA ARG A 20 -7.71 4.49 6.92
C ARG A 20 -7.06 5.34 5.82
N PRO A 21 -7.80 6.15 5.03
CA PRO A 21 -7.17 7.06 4.07
C PRO A 21 -6.36 8.17 4.74
N PHE A 22 -6.73 8.66 5.93
CA PHE A 22 -5.93 9.67 6.64
C PHE A 22 -4.57 9.14 7.09
N LEU A 23 -4.49 7.89 7.55
CA LEU A 23 -3.24 7.23 7.92
C LEU A 23 -2.45 6.77 6.68
N MET A 24 -3.14 6.42 5.59
CA MET A 24 -2.52 6.06 4.31
C MET A 24 -2.12 7.28 3.44
N LYS A 25 -2.44 8.51 3.86
CA LYS A 25 -2.17 9.75 3.08
C LYS A 25 -0.69 10.05 2.83
N GLY A 26 0.23 9.27 3.40
CA GLY A 26 1.67 9.43 3.24
C GLY A 26 2.38 8.31 2.48
N GLU A 27 1.73 7.17 2.19
CA GLU A 27 2.46 6.00 1.72
C GLU A 27 2.29 5.74 0.22
N ALA A 28 3.45 5.69 -0.43
CA ALA A 28 3.69 5.30 -1.81
C ALA A 28 3.16 6.29 -2.86
N GLN A 29 4.01 7.27 -3.19
CA GLN A 29 4.10 7.78 -4.58
C GLN A 29 4.64 6.66 -5.50
N MET A 30 3.98 5.50 -5.52
CA MET A 30 4.17 4.57 -6.61
C MET A 30 3.53 5.18 -7.83
N SER A 31 4.36 5.59 -8.79
CA SER A 31 3.85 6.05 -10.08
C SER A 31 2.83 5.04 -10.59
N PRO A 32 1.65 5.47 -11.07
CA PRO A 32 0.58 4.60 -11.57
C PRO A 32 1.09 3.59 -12.61
N PHE A 33 2.18 3.93 -13.31
CA PHE A 33 2.87 3.06 -14.24
C PHE A 33 3.40 1.77 -13.61
N PHE A 34 4.04 1.84 -12.44
CA PHE A 34 4.57 0.64 -11.77
C PHE A 34 3.44 -0.26 -11.28
N VAL A 35 2.34 0.32 -10.78
CA VAL A 35 1.15 -0.42 -10.37
C VAL A 35 0.52 -1.14 -11.58
N PHE A 36 0.43 -0.46 -12.72
CA PHE A 36 -0.05 -1.07 -13.96
C PHE A 36 0.82 -2.24 -14.41
N LEU A 37 2.15 -2.07 -14.39
CA LEU A 37 3.09 -3.13 -14.72
C LEU A 37 2.96 -4.32 -13.75
N ALA A 38 2.81 -4.05 -12.46
CA ALA A 38 2.62 -5.07 -11.44
C ALA A 38 1.31 -5.84 -11.61
N ILE A 39 0.22 -5.17 -12.03
CA ILE A 39 -1.05 -5.83 -12.36
C ILE A 39 -0.89 -6.73 -13.58
N ILE A 40 -0.26 -6.25 -14.66
CA ILE A 40 -0.05 -7.08 -15.87
C ILE A 40 0.83 -8.30 -15.54
N GLY A 41 1.97 -8.08 -14.89
CA GLY A 41 2.87 -9.17 -14.49
C GLY A 41 2.20 -10.13 -13.50
N GLY A 42 1.43 -9.59 -12.55
CA GLY A 42 0.66 -10.37 -11.60
C GLY A 42 -0.38 -11.25 -12.28
N ILE A 43 -1.12 -10.73 -13.25
CA ILE A 43 -2.10 -11.50 -14.02
C ILE A 43 -1.42 -12.63 -14.80
N GLN A 44 -0.25 -12.39 -15.37
CA GLN A 44 0.48 -13.42 -16.14
C GLN A 44 0.99 -14.56 -15.25
N VAL A 45 1.44 -14.28 -14.03
CA VAL A 45 2.00 -15.29 -13.12
C VAL A 45 0.94 -15.97 -12.26
N PHE A 46 -0.03 -15.21 -11.73
CA PHE A 46 -1.00 -15.67 -10.74
C PHE A 46 -2.45 -15.72 -11.26
N GLY A 47 -2.69 -15.40 -12.54
CA GLY A 47 -4.04 -15.32 -13.11
C GLY A 47 -4.85 -14.16 -12.54
N LEU A 48 -6.18 -14.29 -12.47
CA LEU A 48 -7.08 -13.20 -12.07
C LEU A 48 -6.76 -12.61 -10.67
N ILE A 49 -6.30 -13.44 -9.73
CA ILE A 49 -5.93 -13.03 -8.37
C ILE A 49 -4.65 -12.16 -8.37
N GLY A 50 -3.86 -12.24 -9.45
CA GLY A 50 -2.69 -11.41 -9.70
C GLY A 50 -2.95 -9.90 -9.70
N ILE A 51 -4.19 -9.45 -9.88
CA ILE A 51 -4.58 -8.03 -9.74
C ILE A 51 -4.33 -7.53 -8.31
N ILE A 52 -4.50 -8.40 -7.31
CA ILE A 52 -4.26 -8.07 -5.90
C ILE A 52 -2.80 -8.36 -5.54
N TYR A 53 -2.29 -9.53 -5.91
CA TYR A 53 -0.92 -9.93 -5.55
C TYR A 53 0.17 -9.08 -6.22
N GLY A 54 -0.05 -8.60 -7.45
CA GLY A 54 0.92 -7.79 -8.18
C GLY A 54 1.30 -6.51 -7.41
N PRO A 55 0.36 -5.60 -7.16
CA PRO A 55 0.62 -4.39 -6.37
C PRO A 55 1.09 -4.69 -4.95
N LEU A 56 0.61 -5.77 -4.33
CA LEU A 56 1.03 -6.18 -2.97
C LEU A 56 2.52 -6.50 -2.93
N ILE A 57 3.00 -7.35 -3.84
CA ILE A 57 4.42 -7.74 -3.92
C ILE A 57 5.28 -6.51 -4.26
N LEU A 58 4.83 -5.68 -5.21
CA LEU A 58 5.51 -4.44 -5.55
C LEU A 58 5.66 -3.51 -4.33
N GLY A 59 4.57 -3.32 -3.56
CA GLY A 59 4.55 -2.53 -2.33
C GLY A 59 5.56 -3.05 -1.30
N ILE A 60 5.58 -4.35 -1.06
CA ILE A 60 6.52 -4.99 -0.13
C ILE A 60 7.96 -4.77 -0.60
N CYS A 61 8.27 -5.01 -1.88
CA CYS A 61 9.60 -4.76 -2.44
C CYS A 61 10.05 -3.30 -2.26
N ALA A 62 9.16 -2.34 -2.51
CA ALA A 62 9.47 -0.93 -2.31
C ALA A 62 9.73 -0.59 -0.84
N VAL A 63 8.98 -1.19 0.10
CA VAL A 63 9.25 -1.04 1.53
C VAL A 63 10.62 -1.62 1.91
N PHE A 64 11.00 -2.77 1.34
CA PHE A 64 12.35 -3.33 1.54
C PHE A 64 13.45 -2.41 1.02
N ILE A 65 13.28 -1.85 -0.19
CA ILE A 65 14.24 -0.89 -0.76
C ILE A 65 14.31 0.35 0.11
N TYR A 66 13.17 0.88 0.55
CA TYR A 66 13.11 2.03 1.45
C TYR A 66 13.83 1.75 2.77
N LEU A 67 13.57 0.60 3.40
CA LEU A 67 14.22 0.20 4.64
C LEU A 67 15.73 0.04 4.46
N TYR A 68 16.17 -0.55 3.35
CA TYR A 68 17.58 -0.65 3.00
C TYR A 68 18.23 0.74 2.85
N GLN A 69 17.58 1.65 2.12
CA GLN A 69 18.06 3.02 1.96
C GLN A 69 18.15 3.75 3.31
N VAL A 70 17.19 3.55 4.20
CA VAL A 70 17.20 4.16 5.54
C VAL A 70 18.35 3.62 6.39
N GLU A 71 18.56 2.31 6.42
CA GLU A 71 19.62 1.69 7.22
C GLU A 71 21.02 2.04 6.71
N TYR A 72 21.21 2.05 5.39
CA TYR A 72 22.50 2.31 4.78
C TYR A 72 22.71 3.78 4.38
N ALA A 73 21.76 4.68 4.70
CA ALA A 73 21.88 6.10 4.42
C ALA A 73 23.14 6.70 5.06
N GLU A 74 23.51 6.24 6.26
CA GLU A 74 24.73 6.71 6.95
C GLU A 74 26.02 6.18 6.32
N MET A 75 26.02 4.99 5.72
CA MET A 75 27.20 4.41 5.06
C MET A 75 27.39 4.90 3.61
N LEU A 76 26.29 5.21 2.91
CA LEU A 76 26.29 5.75 1.55
C LEU A 76 26.55 7.26 1.50
N GLY A 77 26.63 7.93 2.65
CA GLY A 77 26.91 9.37 2.75
C GLY A 77 28.39 9.76 2.69
N ASP A 78 29.31 8.82 2.42
CA ASP A 78 30.77 9.06 2.41
C ASP A 78 31.39 9.12 1.00
N GLU A 79 30.57 9.20 -0.05
CA GLU A 79 31.03 9.48 -1.42
C GLU A 79 30.29 10.69 -2.02
N ASP A 80 30.89 11.87 -1.80
CA ASP A 80 30.71 13.21 -2.42
C ASP A 80 29.32 13.91 -2.43
#